data_AF-A0A520LUS5-F1
#
_entry.id   AF-A0A520LUS5-F1
#
_cell.length_a   1.000
_cell.length_b   1.000
_cell.length_c   1.000
_cell.angle_alpha   90.00
_cell.angle_beta   90.00
_cell.angle_gamma   90.00
#
_symmetry.space_group_name_H-M   'P 1'
#
loop_
_entity.id
_entity.type
_entity.pdbx_description
1 polymer ?
#
loop_
_entity_poly.entity_id
_entity_poly.type
_entity_poly.pdbx_seq_one_letter_code
_entity_poly.pdbx_strand_id
1 'polypeptide(L)'
;NRKHTDLRFHSYLNPGRAIDSEAQEVHGITEQFLEDKPVFSEVVDHFLEFVRGSELVIHNAPFDLGFLNQELELAGSPARLEDICEVTDSLELARQMHPGQRNSLDALCRRYGVDNSGRDLHGALLDAEILADVYLAMTGGQTTLTLERAFSREVGTDSIESRFLTDVEFPVTRVDKAELAEHRRWLELLDSDSPWHDIDQTNDGS
;
A
#
# COMPACT_ATOMS: atom_id res chain seq x y z
N ASN A 1 -12.52 0.43 -5.29
CA ASN A 1 -11.61 1.50 -5.75
C ASN A 1 -11.37 2.42 -4.55
N ARG A 2 -10.27 2.22 -3.80
CA ARG A 2 -9.96 3.02 -2.61
C ARG A 2 -9.20 4.27 -3.06
N LYS A 3 -9.75 5.46 -2.83
CA LYS A 3 -9.16 6.76 -3.21
C LYS A 3 -9.24 7.72 -2.03
N HIS A 4 -8.25 8.60 -1.89
CA HIS A 4 -8.26 9.70 -0.93
C HIS A 4 -9.48 10.59 -1.15
N THR A 5 -10.16 10.93 -0.06
CA THR A 5 -11.24 11.94 -0.03
C THR A 5 -10.72 13.21 0.63
N ASP A 6 -11.19 14.37 0.19
CA ASP A 6 -10.82 15.67 0.81
C ASP A 6 -11.49 15.91 2.17
N LEU A 7 -12.29 14.95 2.67
CA LEU A 7 -12.95 15.02 3.97
C LEU A 7 -11.93 14.73 5.08
N ARG A 8 -11.76 15.69 5.99
CA ARG A 8 -10.82 15.60 7.12
C ARG A 8 -11.47 16.13 8.39
N PHE A 9 -11.30 15.41 9.49
CA PHE A 9 -11.59 15.91 10.83
C PHE A 9 -10.26 16.06 11.57
N HIS A 10 -9.98 17.27 12.06
CA HIS A 10 -8.78 17.56 12.85
C HIS A 10 -9.13 18.62 13.89
N SER A 11 -8.85 18.32 15.16
CA SER A 11 -9.05 19.24 16.27
C SER A 11 -7.94 19.06 17.30
N TYR A 12 -7.43 20.18 17.81
CA TYR A 12 -6.66 20.19 19.06
C TYR A 12 -7.64 20.29 20.22
N LEU A 13 -7.34 19.63 21.34
CA LEU A 13 -8.23 19.57 22.49
C LEU A 13 -7.52 20.01 23.76
N ASN A 14 -8.21 20.77 24.59
CA ASN A 14 -7.75 21.09 25.93
C ASN A 14 -8.01 19.88 26.85
N PRO A 15 -6.96 19.25 27.41
CA PRO A 15 -7.11 18.07 28.26
C PRO A 15 -7.59 18.41 29.69
N GLY A 16 -7.67 19.70 30.05
CA GLY A 16 -8.06 20.13 31.41
C GLY A 16 -7.07 19.73 32.51
N ARG A 17 -5.87 19.26 32.13
CA ARG A 17 -4.80 18.80 33.03
C ARG A 17 -3.43 19.05 32.39
N ALA A 18 -2.38 19.01 33.22
CA ALA A 18 -1.01 19.11 32.74
C ALA A 18 -0.67 17.99 31.75
N ILE A 19 0.07 18.34 30.70
CA ILE A 19 0.59 17.41 29.70
C ILE A 19 1.84 16.71 30.28
N ASP A 20 1.98 15.40 30.04
CA ASP A 20 3.20 14.68 30.39
C ASP A 20 4.38 15.18 29.54
N SER A 21 5.52 15.40 30.18
CA SER A 21 6.79 15.74 29.51
C SER A 21 7.14 14.78 28.37
N GLU A 22 6.88 13.48 28.51
CA GLU A 22 7.19 12.49 27.46
C GLU A 22 6.30 12.70 26.21
N ALA A 23 5.03 13.04 26.40
CA ALA A 23 4.12 13.33 25.30
C ALA A 23 4.54 14.63 24.58
N GLN A 24 4.89 15.67 25.35
CA GLN A 24 5.38 16.93 24.80
C GLN A 24 6.65 16.77 23.96
N GLU A 25 7.57 15.87 24.32
CA GLU A 25 8.76 15.57 23.50
C GLU A 25 8.42 14.89 22.17
N VAL A 26 7.35 14.10 22.12
CA VAL A 26 6.93 13.34 20.93
C VAL A 26 6.17 14.20 19.92
N HIS A 27 5.22 15.01 20.40
CA HIS A 27 4.33 15.79 19.53
C HIS A 27 4.63 17.30 19.53
N GLY A 28 5.44 17.81 20.48
CA GLY A 28 5.82 19.23 20.56
C GLY A 28 4.70 20.19 20.91
N ILE A 29 3.59 19.69 21.47
CA ILE A 29 2.40 20.49 21.78
C ILE A 29 2.50 20.93 23.24
N THR A 30 2.44 22.23 23.47
CA THR A 30 2.55 22.82 24.80
C THR A 30 1.18 22.97 25.45
N GLU A 31 1.14 22.98 26.78
CA GLU A 31 -0.08 23.27 27.55
C GLU A 31 -0.67 24.62 27.16
N GLN A 32 0.16 25.66 27.01
CA GLN A 32 -0.28 27.00 26.63
C GLN A 32 -0.93 27.05 25.23
N PHE A 33 -0.54 26.14 24.33
CA PHE A 33 -1.16 26.06 23.00
C PHE A 33 -2.55 25.43 23.04
N LEU A 34 -2.83 24.58 24.04
CA LEU A 34 -4.09 23.89 24.21
C LEU A 34 -5.08 24.64 25.11
N GLU A 35 -4.63 25.63 25.88
CA GLU A 35 -5.49 26.38 26.83
C GLU A 35 -6.75 26.98 26.20
N ASP A 36 -6.66 27.52 24.98
CA ASP A 36 -7.76 28.14 24.24
C ASP A 36 -8.55 27.16 23.35
N LYS A 37 -8.17 25.87 23.34
CA LYS A 37 -8.78 24.85 22.49
C LYS A 37 -10.04 24.27 23.16
N PRO A 38 -11.00 23.75 22.37
CA PRO A 38 -12.20 23.14 22.93
C PRO A 38 -11.86 21.89 23.75
N VAL A 39 -12.72 21.54 24.70
CA VAL A 39 -12.64 20.25 25.41
C VAL A 39 -13.30 19.15 24.57
N PHE A 40 -13.00 17.87 24.86
CA PHE A 40 -13.53 16.74 24.08
C PHE A 40 -15.06 16.74 24.01
N SER A 41 -15.76 17.07 25.10
CA SER A 41 -17.22 17.11 25.15
C SER A 41 -17.86 18.14 24.23
N GLU A 42 -17.12 19.16 23.76
CA GLU A 42 -17.62 20.16 22.81
C GLU A 42 -17.53 19.69 21.35
N VAL A 43 -16.64 18.73 21.05
CA VAL A 43 -16.40 18.24 19.68
C VAL A 43 -16.95 16.84 19.44
N VAL A 44 -17.30 16.11 20.51
CA VAL A 44 -17.65 14.69 20.48
C VAL A 44 -18.78 14.38 19.51
N ASP A 45 -19.84 15.17 19.47
CA ASP A 45 -20.99 14.92 18.58
C ASP A 45 -20.59 15.04 17.11
N HIS A 46 -19.77 16.03 16.78
CA HIS A 46 -19.28 16.23 15.41
C HIS A 46 -18.29 15.12 15.01
N PHE A 47 -17.43 14.69 15.95
CA PHE A 47 -16.53 13.56 15.74
C PHE A 47 -17.29 12.25 15.50
N LEU A 48 -18.27 11.95 16.34
CA LEU A 48 -19.09 10.74 16.22
C LEU A 48 -19.87 10.70 14.91
N GLU A 49 -20.41 11.84 14.47
CA GLU A 49 -21.09 11.92 13.17
C GLU A 49 -20.12 11.73 12.00
N PHE A 50 -18.90 12.24 12.12
CA PHE A 50 -17.86 12.07 11.09
C PHE A 50 -17.43 10.61 10.91
N VAL A 51 -17.31 9.85 12.01
CA VAL A 51 -16.83 8.45 11.95
C VAL A 51 -17.94 7.42 11.78
N ARG A 52 -19.21 7.79 12.03
CA ARG A 52 -20.34 6.86 12.03
C ARG A 52 -20.42 6.02 10.75
N GLY A 53 -20.44 4.70 10.91
CA GLY A 53 -20.60 3.76 9.79
C GLY A 53 -19.37 3.64 8.88
N SER A 54 -18.21 4.15 9.31
CA SER A 54 -16.94 4.02 8.60
C SER A 54 -16.08 2.87 9.12
N GLU A 55 -15.03 2.51 8.36
CA GLU A 55 -13.93 1.66 8.80
C GLU A 55 -12.82 2.53 9.39
N LEU A 56 -12.56 2.40 10.69
CA LEU A 56 -11.47 3.05 11.39
C LEU A 56 -10.20 2.20 11.27
N VAL A 57 -9.29 2.64 10.40
CA VAL A 57 -7.95 2.06 10.30
C VAL A 57 -7.03 2.79 11.27
N ILE A 58 -6.57 2.11 12.32
CA ILE A 58 -5.73 2.69 13.38
C ILE A 58 -4.44 1.88 13.49
N HIS A 59 -3.32 2.53 13.78
CA HIS A 59 -2.05 1.85 14.05
C HIS A 59 -1.89 1.61 15.54
N ASN A 60 -1.96 0.35 15.98
CA ASN A 60 -2.05 0.00 17.41
C ASN A 60 -3.40 0.41 18.01
N ALA A 61 -4.50 -0.02 17.36
CA ALA A 61 -5.88 0.36 17.69
C ALA A 61 -6.26 0.27 19.19
N PRO A 62 -5.79 -0.72 19.99
CA PRO A 62 -6.13 -0.78 21.41
C PRO A 62 -5.73 0.47 22.21
N PHE A 63 -4.70 1.19 21.79
CA PHE A 63 -4.27 2.43 22.44
C PHE A 63 -5.29 3.54 22.20
N ASP A 64 -5.51 3.93 20.94
CA ASP A 64 -6.42 5.03 20.59
C ASP A 64 -7.87 4.73 20.97
N LEU A 65 -8.34 3.49 20.78
CA LEU A 65 -9.69 3.10 21.22
C LEU A 65 -9.83 3.19 22.74
N GLY A 66 -8.78 2.87 23.50
CA GLY A 66 -8.77 3.03 24.95
C GLY A 66 -8.99 4.49 25.36
N PHE A 67 -8.24 5.41 24.74
CA PHE A 67 -8.39 6.84 24.96
C PHE A 67 -9.77 7.36 24.53
N LEU A 68 -10.18 7.08 23.29
CA LEU A 68 -11.43 7.61 22.73
C LEU A 68 -12.65 7.08 23.49
N ASN A 69 -12.67 5.81 23.88
CA ASN A 69 -13.78 5.26 24.66
C ASN A 69 -13.83 5.81 26.08
N GLN A 70 -12.68 6.07 26.71
CA GLN A 70 -12.64 6.73 28.01
C GLN A 70 -13.16 8.17 27.92
N GLU A 71 -12.74 8.93 26.92
CA GLU A 71 -13.22 10.30 26.69
C GLU A 71 -14.72 10.33 26.35
N LEU A 72 -15.23 9.34 25.62
CA LEU A 72 -16.67 9.15 25.38
C LEU A 72 -17.44 8.90 26.67
N GLU A 73 -16.92 8.04 27.55
CA GLU A 73 -17.52 7.78 28.86
C GLU A 73 -17.55 9.05 29.72
N LEU A 74 -16.46 9.81 29.75
CA LEU A 74 -16.37 11.10 30.47
C LEU A 74 -17.32 12.16 29.90
N ALA A 75 -17.55 12.14 28.59
CA ALA A 75 -18.53 13.00 27.92
C ALA A 75 -19.99 12.55 28.12
N GLY A 76 -20.22 11.40 28.77
CA GLY A 76 -21.56 10.86 29.03
C GLY A 76 -22.16 10.07 27.86
N SER A 77 -21.36 9.69 26.86
CA SER A 77 -21.81 8.81 25.77
C SER A 77 -21.86 7.36 26.25
N PRO A 78 -22.99 6.65 26.07
CA PRO A 78 -23.09 5.22 26.39
C PRO A 78 -22.52 4.31 25.29
N ALA A 79 -22.17 4.86 24.13
CA ALA A 79 -21.69 4.10 22.97
C ALA A 79 -20.17 3.99 22.97
N ARG A 80 -19.66 2.83 22.57
CA ARG A 80 -18.24 2.64 22.23
C ARG A 80 -18.03 2.86 20.74
N LEU A 81 -16.81 3.21 20.34
CA LEU A 81 -16.49 3.38 18.92
C LEU A 81 -16.69 2.09 18.12
N GLU A 82 -16.39 0.95 18.73
CA GLU A 82 -16.56 -0.38 18.15
C GLU A 82 -18.03 -0.73 17.87
N ASP A 83 -18.98 -0.05 18.52
CA ASP A 83 -20.42 -0.27 18.31
C ASP A 83 -20.95 0.47 17.07
N ILE A 84 -20.23 1.49 16.59
CA ILE A 84 -20.67 2.40 15.52
C ILE A 84 -19.75 2.38 14.28
N CYS A 85 -18.56 1.81 14.40
CA CYS A 85 -17.56 1.71 13.34
C CYS A 85 -16.98 0.30 13.27
N GLU A 86 -16.55 -0.10 12.08
CA GLU A 86 -15.63 -1.24 11.93
C GLU A 86 -14.22 -0.78 12.30
N VAL A 87 -13.46 -1.57 13.06
CA VAL A 87 -12.09 -1.20 13.46
C VAL A 87 -11.08 -2.18 12.90
N THR A 88 -10.09 -1.64 12.18
CA THR A 88 -8.98 -2.38 11.59
C THR A 88 -7.66 -1.94 12.22
N ASP A 89 -6.98 -2.84 12.93
CA ASP A 89 -5.62 -2.57 13.42
C ASP A 89 -4.58 -2.84 12.32
N SER A 90 -4.04 -1.75 11.78
CA SER A 90 -3.00 -1.81 10.76
C SER A 90 -1.69 -2.41 11.26
N LEU A 91 -1.41 -2.35 12.57
CA LEU A 91 -0.21 -2.96 13.17
C LEU A 91 -0.33 -4.49 13.18
N GLU A 92 -1.51 -5.02 13.51
CA GLU A 92 -1.76 -6.45 13.41
C GLU A 92 -1.66 -6.93 11.97
N LEU A 93 -2.26 -6.20 11.04
CA LEU A 93 -2.14 -6.48 9.61
C LEU A 93 -0.66 -6.47 9.16
N ALA A 94 0.12 -5.48 9.60
CA ALA A 94 1.54 -5.39 9.30
C ALA A 94 2.34 -6.57 9.89
N ARG A 95 2.02 -6.98 11.12
CA ARG A 95 2.65 -8.15 11.77
C ARG A 95 2.35 -9.46 11.04
N GLN A 96 1.15 -9.62 10.50
CA GLN A 96 0.78 -10.78 9.69
C GLN A 96 1.51 -10.79 8.35
N MET A 97 1.64 -9.63 7.69
CA MET A 97 2.32 -9.51 6.40
C MET A 97 3.85 -9.62 6.51
N HIS A 98 4.42 -9.07 7.60
CA HIS A 98 5.88 -8.98 7.82
C HIS A 98 6.24 -9.54 9.19
N PRO A 99 6.10 -10.86 9.39
CA PRO A 99 6.40 -11.50 10.66
C PRO A 99 7.90 -11.39 11.00
N GLY A 100 8.20 -11.11 12.27
CA GLY A 100 9.58 -10.98 12.77
C GLY A 100 10.31 -9.69 12.37
N GLN A 101 9.63 -8.76 11.69
CA GLN A 101 10.21 -7.49 11.24
C GLN A 101 9.69 -6.32 12.07
N ARG A 102 10.35 -5.16 11.95
CA ARG A 102 9.86 -3.91 12.54
C ARG A 102 8.62 -3.47 11.77
N ASN A 103 7.51 -3.30 12.49
CA ASN A 103 6.21 -2.90 11.95
C ASN A 103 5.72 -1.56 12.50
N SER A 104 6.63 -0.71 12.99
CA SER A 104 6.29 0.68 13.32
C SER A 104 5.94 1.46 12.05
N LEU A 105 5.15 2.53 12.18
CA LEU A 105 4.76 3.37 11.06
C LEU A 105 5.98 3.82 10.21
N ASP A 106 7.07 4.26 10.84
CA ASP A 106 8.31 4.63 10.13
C ASP A 106 8.96 3.46 9.36
N ALA A 107 8.89 2.25 9.93
CA ALA A 107 9.43 1.07 9.26
C ALA A 107 8.58 0.69 8.04
N LEU A 108 7.26 0.89 8.12
CA LEU A 108 6.35 0.67 7.01
C LEU A 108 6.51 1.76 5.93
N CYS A 109 6.69 3.04 6.31
CA CYS A 109 6.96 4.12 5.36
C CYS A 109 8.19 3.80 4.50
N ARG A 110 9.31 3.45 5.15
CA ARG A 110 10.55 3.03 4.45
C ARG A 110 10.34 1.82 3.56
N ARG A 111 9.51 0.85 3.97
CA ARG A 111 9.25 -0.37 3.20
C ARG A 111 8.45 -0.11 1.94
N TYR A 112 7.43 0.74 2.04
CA TYR A 112 6.50 1.01 0.95
C TYR A 112 6.85 2.25 0.13
N GLY A 113 7.93 2.95 0.47
CA GLY A 113 8.36 4.16 -0.22
C GLY A 113 7.41 5.35 -0.01
N VAL A 114 6.71 5.37 1.13
CA VAL A 114 5.87 6.51 1.54
C VAL A 114 6.76 7.58 2.14
N ASP A 115 6.63 8.81 1.66
CA ASP A 115 7.39 9.95 2.14
C ASP A 115 6.90 10.38 3.53
N ASN A 116 7.80 10.37 4.51
CA ASN A 116 7.56 10.86 5.86
C ASN A 116 8.50 12.02 6.22
N SER A 117 9.10 12.69 5.23
CA SER A 117 10.08 13.77 5.44
C SER A 117 9.54 14.99 6.17
N GLY A 118 8.22 15.22 6.15
CA GLY A 118 7.55 16.28 6.93
C GLY A 118 7.31 15.94 8.41
N ARG A 119 7.76 14.76 8.87
CA ARG A 119 7.44 14.19 10.20
C ARG A 119 8.58 14.42 11.21
N ASP A 120 8.96 15.67 11.44
CA ASP A 120 9.94 16.01 12.50
C ASP A 120 9.35 15.80 13.92
N LEU A 121 8.04 16.01 14.06
CA LEU A 121 7.26 15.72 15.27
C LEU A 121 6.03 14.88 14.90
N HIS A 122 5.55 14.04 15.82
CA HIS A 122 4.36 13.23 15.61
C HIS A 122 3.12 14.12 15.66
N GLY A 123 2.47 14.32 14.52
CA GLY A 123 1.22 15.07 14.41
C GLY A 123 0.09 14.15 13.99
N ALA A 124 -1.02 14.14 14.72
CA ALA A 124 -2.14 13.22 14.48
C ALA A 124 -2.66 13.27 13.02
N LEU A 125 -2.74 14.46 12.43
CA LEU A 125 -3.17 14.63 11.03
C LEU A 125 -2.17 14.02 10.04
N LEU A 126 -0.88 14.33 10.19
CA LEU A 126 0.17 13.81 9.30
C LEU A 126 0.29 12.28 9.45
N ASP A 127 0.21 11.78 10.68
CA ASP A 127 0.25 10.35 10.96
C ASP A 127 -0.95 9.62 10.35
N ALA A 128 -2.15 10.21 10.37
CA ALA A 128 -3.32 9.67 9.71
C ALA A 128 -3.19 9.63 8.18
N GLU A 129 -2.61 10.69 7.56
CA GLU A 129 -2.34 10.73 6.12
C GLU A 129 -1.32 9.67 5.71
N ILE A 130 -0.19 9.59 6.44
CA ILE A 130 0.85 8.58 6.21
C ILE A 130 0.28 7.17 6.41
N LEU A 131 -0.51 6.95 7.45
CA LEU A 131 -1.15 5.67 7.70
C LEU A 131 -2.09 5.28 6.55
N ALA A 132 -2.85 6.22 6.00
CA ALA A 132 -3.71 5.97 4.85
C ALA A 132 -2.88 5.50 3.64
N ASP A 133 -1.77 6.17 3.32
CA ASP A 133 -0.88 5.78 2.23
C ASP A 133 -0.24 4.41 2.47
N VAL A 134 0.24 4.14 3.69
CA VAL A 134 0.80 2.84 4.08
C VAL A 134 -0.26 1.74 3.99
N TYR A 135 -1.46 1.98 4.50
CA TYR A 135 -2.56 1.01 4.45
C TYR A 135 -2.99 0.72 3.02
N LEU A 136 -3.04 1.73 2.15
CA LEU A 136 -3.28 1.55 0.72
C LEU A 136 -2.16 0.76 0.05
N ALA A 137 -0.90 1.00 0.39
CA ALA A 137 0.22 0.22 -0.15
C ALA A 137 0.21 -1.24 0.34
N MET A 138 -0.19 -1.47 1.60
CA MET A 138 -0.34 -2.80 2.20
C MET A 138 -1.49 -3.59 1.57
N THR A 139 -2.66 -2.98 1.44
CA THR A 139 -3.91 -3.64 1.02
C THR A 139 -4.19 -3.55 -0.47
N GLY A 140 -3.59 -2.59 -1.17
CA GLY A 140 -3.68 -2.43 -2.61
C GLY A 140 -2.85 -3.45 -3.40
N GLY A 141 -2.38 -4.51 -2.74
CA GLY A 141 -1.35 -5.44 -3.22
C GLY A 141 -1.46 -5.83 -4.69
N GLN A 142 -0.30 -5.80 -5.35
CA GLN A 142 0.03 -6.58 -6.55
C GLN A 142 -0.74 -6.27 -7.84
N THR A 143 -0.64 -5.06 -8.40
CA THR A 143 -0.59 -5.00 -9.88
C THR A 143 0.71 -5.62 -10.39
N THR A 144 1.84 -5.40 -9.71
CA THR A 144 3.16 -5.89 -10.15
C THR A 144 3.31 -7.42 -10.00
N LEU A 145 2.91 -7.98 -8.86
CA LEU A 145 3.09 -9.42 -8.61
C LEU A 145 1.94 -10.29 -9.15
N THR A 146 0.79 -9.72 -9.57
CA THR A 146 -0.16 -10.48 -10.39
C THR A 146 0.36 -10.63 -11.82
N LEU A 147 1.15 -9.66 -12.32
CA LEU A 147 1.96 -9.85 -13.54
C LEU A 147 3.02 -10.92 -13.30
N GLU A 148 3.88 -10.80 -12.28
CA GLU A 148 4.95 -11.77 -12.05
C GLU A 148 4.44 -13.16 -11.65
N ARG A 149 3.31 -13.30 -10.95
CA ARG A 149 2.68 -14.60 -10.63
C ARG A 149 1.89 -15.18 -11.80
N ALA A 150 1.42 -14.35 -12.73
CA ALA A 150 1.02 -14.83 -14.05
C ALA A 150 2.22 -15.30 -14.89
N PHE A 151 3.43 -14.77 -14.63
CA PHE A 151 4.68 -15.26 -15.20
C PHE A 151 5.37 -16.39 -14.38
N SER A 152 4.97 -16.62 -13.11
CA SER A 152 5.66 -17.51 -12.16
C SER A 152 4.79 -18.67 -11.64
N ARG A 153 3.53 -18.77 -12.05
CA ARG A 153 2.90 -20.09 -12.27
C ARG A 153 3.42 -20.53 -13.64
N GLU A 154 4.57 -21.21 -13.75
CA GLU A 154 4.80 -22.57 -13.28
C GLU A 154 6.28 -22.79 -12.92
N VAL A 155 6.70 -22.64 -11.67
CA VAL A 155 7.82 -23.44 -11.14
C VAL A 155 7.51 -23.83 -9.70
N GLY A 156 6.57 -24.76 -9.56
CA GLY A 156 6.41 -25.55 -8.35
C GLY A 156 6.99 -26.93 -8.59
N THR A 157 8.15 -27.20 -8.00
CA THR A 157 8.73 -28.53 -7.82
C THR A 157 7.80 -29.37 -6.95
N ASP A 158 6.78 -29.92 -7.57
CA ASP A 158 6.26 -31.23 -7.19
C ASP A 158 6.74 -32.19 -8.27
N SER A 159 7.08 -33.42 -7.89
CA SER A 159 7.68 -34.41 -8.78
C SER A 159 6.73 -34.76 -9.93
N ILE A 160 6.84 -34.04 -11.05
CA ILE A 160 6.10 -34.33 -12.28
C ILE A 160 7.01 -35.21 -13.13
N GLU A 161 6.67 -36.50 -13.22
CA GLU A 161 7.15 -37.35 -14.31
C GLU A 161 6.94 -36.60 -15.63
N SER A 162 8.04 -36.28 -16.33
CA SER A 162 7.97 -35.60 -17.62
C SER A 162 7.32 -36.54 -18.63
N ARG A 163 6.00 -36.44 -18.78
CA ARG A 163 5.33 -36.92 -19.99
C ARG A 163 5.57 -35.88 -21.07
N PHE A 164 6.71 -36.00 -21.74
CA PHE A 164 6.83 -35.43 -23.08
C PHE A 164 5.67 -36.01 -23.91
N LEU A 165 4.74 -35.15 -24.33
CA LEU A 165 3.80 -35.50 -25.38
C LEU A 165 4.63 -35.58 -26.66
N THR A 166 5.03 -36.79 -27.04
CA THR A 166 5.92 -37.03 -28.19
C THR A 166 5.26 -36.80 -29.56
N ASP A 167 4.02 -36.31 -29.62
CA ASP A 167 3.30 -36.10 -30.89
C ASP A 167 2.34 -34.90 -30.80
N VAL A 168 2.90 -33.69 -30.74
CA VAL A 168 2.12 -32.47 -31.01
C VAL A 168 2.65 -31.85 -32.30
N GLU A 169 1.94 -32.07 -33.40
CA GLU A 169 2.21 -31.37 -34.66
C GLU A 169 1.69 -29.94 -34.58
N PHE A 170 2.60 -28.98 -34.49
CA PHE A 170 2.26 -27.56 -34.60
C PHE A 170 2.16 -27.17 -36.08
N PRO A 171 1.10 -26.45 -36.51
CA PRO A 171 1.05 -25.91 -37.86
C PRO A 171 2.13 -24.82 -38.01
N VAL A 172 3.17 -25.12 -38.78
CA VAL A 172 4.24 -24.16 -39.10
C VAL A 172 3.80 -23.31 -40.28
N THR A 173 3.42 -22.06 -40.03
CA THR A 173 3.16 -21.09 -41.09
C THR A 173 4.49 -20.58 -41.63
N ARG A 174 4.78 -20.88 -42.90
CA ARG A 174 5.97 -20.36 -43.60
C ARG A 174 5.70 -18.99 -44.18
N VAL A 175 6.75 -18.17 -44.22
CA VAL A 175 6.77 -16.81 -44.80
C VAL A 175 6.39 -16.87 -46.28
N ASP A 176 5.58 -15.92 -46.75
CA ASP A 176 5.19 -15.83 -48.16
C ASP A 176 6.34 -15.25 -49.03
N LYS A 177 6.33 -15.55 -50.33
CA LYS A 177 7.38 -15.09 -51.27
C LYS A 177 7.48 -13.56 -51.35
N ALA A 178 6.38 -12.86 -51.11
CA ALA A 178 6.35 -11.40 -51.06
C ALA A 178 7.07 -10.85 -49.82
N GLU A 179 6.91 -11.49 -48.66
CA GLU A 179 7.53 -11.09 -47.41
C GLU A 179 9.05 -11.33 -47.43
N LEU A 180 9.50 -12.42 -48.08
CA LEU A 180 10.93 -12.69 -48.33
C LEU A 180 11.57 -11.62 -49.25
N ALA A 181 10.84 -11.11 -50.23
CA ALA A 181 11.35 -10.08 -51.14
C ALA A 181 11.52 -8.73 -50.43
N GLU A 182 10.58 -8.35 -49.57
CA GLU A 182 10.69 -7.15 -48.72
C GLU A 182 11.82 -7.30 -47.70
N HIS A 183 12.00 -8.48 -47.10
CA HIS A 183 13.11 -8.74 -46.19
C HIS A 183 14.47 -8.56 -46.88
N ARG A 184 14.65 -9.09 -48.10
CA ARG A 184 15.90 -8.92 -48.87
C ARG A 184 16.16 -7.46 -49.21
N ARG A 185 15.13 -6.72 -49.60
CA ARG A 185 15.24 -5.29 -49.87
C ARG A 185 15.64 -4.50 -48.63
N TRP A 186 15.16 -4.91 -47.46
CA TRP A 186 15.54 -4.32 -46.18
C TRP A 186 17.00 -4.63 -45.81
N LEU A 187 17.48 -5.84 -46.09
CA LEU A 187 18.88 -6.22 -45.90
C LEU A 187 19.84 -5.46 -46.83
N GLU A 188 19.45 -5.19 -48.07
CA GLU A 188 20.25 -4.36 -49.01
C GLU A 188 20.39 -2.91 -48.56
N LEU A 189 19.50 -2.42 -47.69
CA LEU A 189 19.57 -1.07 -47.12
C LEU A 189 20.48 -0.98 -45.88
N LEU A 190 20.89 -2.12 -45.32
CA LEU A 190 21.77 -2.21 -44.15
C LEU A 190 23.23 -2.31 -44.58
N ASP A 191 24.12 -1.71 -43.79
CA ASP A 191 25.56 -1.72 -44.03
C ASP A 191 26.11 -3.16 -44.07
N SER A 192 27.19 -3.39 -44.85
CA SER A 192 27.71 -4.73 -45.18
C SER A 192 28.28 -5.50 -43.97
N ASP A 193 28.36 -4.86 -42.80
CA ASP A 193 28.80 -5.44 -41.53
C ASP A 193 27.64 -5.98 -40.66
N SER A 194 26.42 -6.06 -41.20
CA SER A 194 25.26 -6.60 -40.49
C SER A 194 25.32 -8.13 -40.36
N PRO A 195 25.21 -8.71 -39.14
CA PRO A 195 25.26 -10.16 -38.90
C PRO A 195 24.09 -10.93 -39.53
N TRP A 196 23.10 -10.23 -40.08
CA TRP A 196 21.95 -10.81 -40.78
C TRP A 196 22.28 -11.26 -42.21
N HIS A 197 23.37 -10.78 -42.82
CA HIS A 197 23.81 -11.25 -44.14
C HIS A 197 24.33 -12.70 -44.12
N ASP A 198 24.91 -13.15 -43.00
CA ASP A 198 25.49 -14.50 -42.86
C ASP A 198 24.45 -15.58 -42.55
N ILE A 199 23.30 -15.22 -41.97
CA ILE A 199 22.30 -16.19 -41.52
C ILE A 199 21.51 -16.77 -42.70
N ASP A 200 21.24 -15.98 -43.74
CA ASP A 200 20.40 -16.39 -44.87
C ASP A 200 21.11 -17.36 -45.84
N GLN A 201 22.44 -17.48 -45.80
CA GLN A 201 23.19 -18.44 -46.63
C GLN A 201 23.19 -19.87 -46.05
N THR A 202 22.80 -20.04 -44.78
CA THR A 202 22.88 -21.36 -44.11
C THR A 202 21.59 -22.18 -44.20
N ASN A 203 20.52 -21.64 -44.80
CA ASN A 203 19.20 -22.29 -44.78
C ASN A 203 18.67 -22.73 -46.16
N ASP A 204 19.49 -22.70 -47.22
CA ASP A 204 19.12 -23.21 -48.56
C ASP A 204 19.70 -24.62 -48.81
N GLY A 205 19.64 -25.47 -47.79
CA GLY A 205 20.17 -26.83 -47.79
C GLY A 205 19.25 -27.82 -47.08
N SER A 206 18.12 -28.15 -47.71
CA SER A 206 17.36 -29.39 -47.51
C SER A 206 16.59 -29.73 -48.77
#